data_AF-A0A6J4S107-F1
#
_entry.id   AF-A0A6J4S107-F1
#
_cell.length_a   1.000
_cell.length_b   1.000
_cell.length_c   1.000
_cell.angle_alpha   90.00
_cell.angle_beta   90.00
_cell.angle_gamma   90.00
#
_symmetry.space_group_name_H-M   'P 1'
#
loop_
_entity.id
_entity.type
_entity.pdbx_description
1 polymer ?
#
loop_
_entity_poly.entity_id
_entity_poly.type
_entity_poly.pdbx_seq_one_letter_code
_entity_poly.pdbx_strand_id
1 'polypeptide(L)'
;MSSNLIRWSGLSAMVGGVLWALWSAGQLQGFGGEDGAGGASFDPYVFFNRLLPLVILPVLMGFVGLHAAQRRSYGWLGAAGFAIVLVGFVLIVAGSVGEFWLFYDQPYGQPNGRDASWTLFLLGHPVLAVGTLLFGIATVRAGVFPRDASMMFAG
;
A
#
# COMPACT_ATOMS: atom_id res chain seq x y z
N MET A 1 20.09 3.87 16.53
CA MET A 1 18.64 3.83 16.20
C MET A 1 18.11 2.51 16.71
N SER A 2 16.98 2.55 17.44
CA SER A 2 16.53 1.47 18.34
C SER A 2 16.24 0.16 17.59
N SER A 3 16.94 -0.92 17.96
CA SER A 3 16.75 -2.29 17.45
C SER A 3 15.28 -2.74 17.45
N ASN A 4 14.49 -2.23 18.40
CA ASN A 4 13.06 -2.50 18.50
C ASN A 4 12.28 -1.98 17.29
N LEU A 5 12.61 -0.79 16.77
CA LEU A 5 11.90 -0.20 15.62
C LEU A 5 12.05 -1.09 14.37
N ILE A 6 13.27 -1.55 14.08
CA ILE A 6 13.53 -2.42 12.93
C ILE A 6 12.80 -3.76 13.08
N ARG A 7 12.84 -4.35 14.28
CA ARG A 7 12.15 -5.62 14.56
C ARG A 7 10.63 -5.51 14.41
N TRP A 8 10.03 -4.46 14.97
CA TRP A 8 8.58 -4.23 14.87
C TRP A 8 8.14 -3.87 13.46
N SER A 9 8.94 -3.09 12.72
CA SER A 9 8.67 -2.81 11.31
C SER A 9 8.77 -4.06 10.43
N GLY A 10 9.73 -4.96 10.69
CA GLY A 10 9.83 -6.25 9.99
C GLY A 10 8.61 -7.13 10.23
N LEU A 11 8.16 -7.24 11.48
CA LEU A 11 6.92 -7.96 11.82
C LEU A 11 5.70 -7.32 11.16
N SER A 12 5.62 -5.98 11.19
CA SER A 12 4.54 -5.23 10.55
C SER A 12 4.52 -5.44 9.04
N ALA A 13 5.69 -5.47 8.38
CA ALA A 13 5.79 -5.73 6.95
C ALA A 13 5.24 -7.13 6.59
N MET A 14 5.56 -8.16 7.38
CA MET A 14 5.04 -9.51 7.16
C MET A 14 3.53 -9.56 7.33
N VAL A 15 3.00 -8.99 8.42
CA VAL A 15 1.55 -8.91 8.66
C VAL A 15 0.86 -8.14 7.54
N GLY A 16 1.40 -7.00 7.14
CA GLY A 16 0.85 -6.18 6.07
C GLY A 16 0.86 -6.89 4.73
N GLY A 17 1.93 -7.61 4.39
CA GLY A 17 2.00 -8.40 3.16
C GLY A 17 0.96 -9.51 3.12
N VAL A 18 0.75 -10.22 4.23
CA VAL A 18 -0.30 -11.26 4.35
C VAL A 18 -1.68 -10.63 4.22
N LEU A 19 -1.96 -9.56 4.96
CA LEU A 19 -3.25 -8.88 4.90
C LEU A 19 -3.55 -8.31 3.51
N TRP A 20 -2.53 -7.75 2.84
CA TRP A 20 -2.66 -7.26 1.47
C TRP A 20 -3.00 -8.39 0.50
N ALA A 21 -2.28 -9.51 0.57
CA ALA A 21 -2.55 -10.67 -0.28
C ALA A 21 -3.96 -11.24 -0.06
N LEU A 22 -4.39 -11.35 1.21
CA LEU A 22 -5.74 -11.80 1.56
C LEU A 22 -6.81 -10.83 1.05
N TRP A 23 -6.56 -9.53 1.18
CA TRP A 23 -7.46 -8.50 0.65
C TRP A 23 -7.56 -8.60 -0.88
N SER A 24 -6.44 -8.67 -1.60
CA SER A 24 -6.44 -8.84 -3.06
C SER A 24 -7.12 -10.14 -3.52
N ALA A 25 -6.93 -11.25 -2.79
CA ALA A 25 -7.60 -12.50 -3.09
C ALA A 25 -9.13 -12.38 -2.89
N GLY A 26 -9.59 -11.72 -1.83
CA GLY A 26 -11.01 -11.49 -1.59
C GLY A 26 -11.68 -10.69 -2.71
N GLN A 27 -10.99 -9.67 -3.24
CA GLN A 27 -11.49 -8.93 -4.41
C GLN A 27 -11.75 -9.85 -5.61
N LEU A 28 -10.82 -10.79 -5.88
CA LEU A 28 -10.95 -11.77 -6.97
C LEU A 28 -12.04 -12.82 -6.74
N GLN A 29 -12.42 -13.09 -5.49
CA GLN A 29 -13.41 -14.11 -5.12
C GLN A 29 -14.84 -13.60 -5.00
N GLY A 30 -15.11 -12.38 -5.50
CA GLY A 30 -16.48 -11.83 -5.56
C GLY A 30 -16.78 -10.73 -4.55
N PHE A 31 -15.81 -10.34 -3.70
CA PHE A 31 -15.91 -9.09 -2.92
C PHE A 31 -15.52 -7.85 -3.73
N GLY A 32 -15.13 -8.02 -5.00
CA GLY A 32 -14.88 -6.96 -5.98
C GLY A 32 -16.06 -6.69 -6.93
N GLY A 33 -17.21 -7.35 -6.69
CA GLY A 33 -18.41 -7.17 -7.49
C GLY A 33 -19.01 -5.78 -7.29
N GLU A 34 -18.94 -4.95 -8.32
CA GLU A 34 -19.64 -3.66 -8.40
C GLU A 34 -21.07 -3.89 -8.92
N ASP A 35 -21.83 -4.78 -8.29
CA ASP A 35 -23.28 -4.69 -8.52
C ASP A 35 -23.66 -3.29 -8.02
N GLY A 36 -24.14 -2.42 -8.92
CA GLY A 36 -24.49 -1.05 -8.58
C GLY A 36 -25.40 -0.99 -7.34
N ALA A 37 -25.44 0.17 -6.67
CA ALA A 37 -26.17 0.34 -5.42
C ALA A 37 -27.55 -0.35 -5.45
N GLY A 38 -27.75 -1.33 -4.54
CA GLY A 38 -28.94 -2.18 -4.48
C GLY A 38 -28.73 -3.63 -4.97
N GLY A 39 -27.56 -3.97 -5.49
CA GLY A 39 -27.19 -5.34 -5.85
C GLY A 39 -26.73 -6.20 -4.66
N ALA A 40 -26.81 -7.52 -4.81
CA ALA A 40 -26.55 -8.48 -3.73
C ALA A 40 -25.10 -8.48 -3.22
N SER A 41 -24.13 -8.07 -4.04
CA SER A 41 -22.72 -7.98 -3.65
C SER A 41 -22.27 -6.60 -3.17
N PHE A 42 -23.13 -5.57 -3.23
CA PHE A 42 -22.76 -4.19 -2.92
C PHE A 42 -22.34 -3.98 -1.45
N ASP A 43 -23.14 -4.47 -0.49
CA ASP A 43 -22.82 -4.31 0.93
C ASP A 43 -21.53 -5.06 1.34
N PRO A 44 -21.32 -6.34 0.93
CA PRO A 44 -20.04 -7.01 1.10
C PRO A 44 -18.86 -6.26 0.46
N TYR A 45 -19.03 -5.74 -0.76
CA TYR A 45 -18.00 -4.96 -1.47
C TYR A 45 -17.61 -3.71 -0.69
N VAL A 46 -18.58 -2.92 -0.23
CA VAL A 46 -18.34 -1.71 0.55
C VAL A 46 -17.64 -2.06 1.87
N PHE A 47 -18.15 -3.06 2.60
CA PHE A 47 -17.54 -3.50 3.85
C PHE A 47 -16.08 -3.92 3.65
N PHE A 48 -15.80 -4.70 2.61
CA PHE A 48 -14.46 -5.22 2.34
C PHE A 48 -13.47 -4.12 1.94
N ASN A 49 -13.92 -3.13 1.16
CA ASN A 49 -13.08 -1.98 0.80
C ASN A 49 -12.83 -1.03 1.98
N ARG A 50 -13.73 -0.96 2.96
CA ARG A 50 -13.49 -0.22 4.22
C ARG A 50 -12.34 -0.77 5.04
N LEU A 51 -11.96 -2.04 4.84
CA LEU A 51 -10.82 -2.66 5.54
C LEU A 51 -9.47 -2.26 4.94
N LEU A 52 -9.43 -1.80 3.69
CA LEU A 52 -8.18 -1.53 2.99
C LEU A 52 -7.25 -0.54 3.72
N PRO A 53 -7.74 0.61 4.25
CA PRO A 53 -6.89 1.52 5.01
C PRO A 53 -6.19 0.83 6.19
N LEU A 54 -6.86 -0.13 6.85
CA LEU A 54 -6.30 -0.89 7.97
C LEU A 54 -5.22 -1.87 7.50
N VAL A 55 -5.37 -2.45 6.32
CA VAL A 55 -4.38 -3.32 5.66
C VAL A 55 -3.12 -2.54 5.27
N ILE A 56 -3.27 -1.27 4.87
CA ILE A 56 -2.16 -0.42 4.44
C ILE A 56 -1.24 -0.01 5.61
N LEU A 57 -1.78 0.21 6.80
CA LEU A 57 -1.00 0.63 7.99
C LEU A 57 0.23 -0.26 8.27
N PRO A 58 0.11 -1.60 8.39
CA PRO A 58 1.26 -2.46 8.64
C PRO A 58 2.27 -2.48 7.47
N VAL A 59 1.81 -2.35 6.22
CA VAL A 59 2.69 -2.23 5.04
C VAL A 59 3.51 -0.94 5.12
N LEU A 60 2.87 0.19 5.43
CA LEU A 60 3.52 1.48 5.65
C LEU A 60 4.58 1.41 6.75
N MET A 61 4.28 0.76 7.87
CA MET A 61 5.24 0.56 8.96
C MET A 61 6.46 -0.26 8.54
N GLY A 62 6.28 -1.20 7.60
CA GLY A 62 7.36 -1.91 6.93
C GLY A 62 8.27 -0.97 6.14
N PHE A 63 7.71 -0.11 5.29
CA PHE A 63 8.47 0.89 4.54
C PHE A 63 9.19 1.90 5.44
N VAL A 64 8.56 2.35 6.52
CA VAL A 64 9.18 3.25 7.51
C VAL A 64 10.40 2.59 8.16
N GLY A 65 10.29 1.30 8.53
CA GLY A 65 11.42 0.56 9.09
C GLY A 65 12.55 0.37 8.10
N LEU A 66 12.22 0.03 6.86
CA LEU A 66 13.20 -0.13 5.80
C LEU A 66 13.92 1.19 5.53
N HIS A 67 13.18 2.30 5.42
CA HIS A 67 13.72 3.65 5.35
C HIS A 67 14.65 3.95 6.52
N ALA A 68 14.22 3.70 7.76
CA ALA A 68 15.03 3.97 8.95
C ALA A 68 16.33 3.15 8.98
N ALA A 69 16.30 1.91 8.48
CA ALA A 69 17.47 1.03 8.42
C ALA A 69 18.50 1.49 7.38
N GLN A 70 18.04 2.01 6.23
CA GLN A 70 18.91 2.26 5.08
C GLN A 70 19.10 3.76 4.74
N ARG A 71 18.49 4.68 5.51
CA ARG A 71 18.53 6.14 5.28
C ARG A 71 19.93 6.74 5.17
N ARG A 72 20.95 6.08 5.72
CA ARG A 72 22.35 6.53 5.66
C ARG A 72 23.09 6.07 4.41
N SER A 73 22.53 5.12 3.65
CA SER A 73 23.26 4.39 2.60
C SER A 73 22.66 4.53 1.19
N TYR A 74 21.36 4.81 1.04
CA TYR A 74 20.68 4.78 -0.27
C TYR A 74 20.62 6.11 -1.06
N GLY A 75 21.26 7.17 -0.55
CA GLY A 75 21.25 8.52 -1.14
C GLY A 75 19.87 9.19 -1.31
N TRP A 76 19.85 10.23 -2.15
CA TRP A 76 18.65 11.04 -2.44
C TRP A 76 17.56 10.26 -3.20
N LEU A 77 17.97 9.29 -4.03
CA LEU A 77 17.03 8.47 -4.81
C LEU A 77 16.14 7.63 -3.89
N GLY A 78 16.71 7.06 -2.83
CA GLY A 78 15.94 6.33 -1.83
C GLY A 78 15.01 7.23 -1.02
N ALA A 79 15.44 8.45 -0.70
CA ALA A 79 14.58 9.42 -0.03
C ALA A 79 13.40 9.85 -0.91
N ALA A 80 13.65 10.15 -2.19
CA ALA A 80 12.62 10.50 -3.16
C ALA A 80 11.65 9.34 -3.41
N GLY A 81 12.17 8.12 -3.63
CA GLY A 81 11.35 6.91 -3.77
C GLY A 81 10.45 6.68 -2.57
N PHE A 82 10.98 6.81 -1.34
CA PHE A 82 10.18 6.70 -0.12
C PHE A 82 9.10 7.76 -0.01
N ALA A 83 9.42 9.02 -0.32
CA ALA A 83 8.43 10.10 -0.31
C ALA A 83 7.29 9.82 -1.31
N ILE A 84 7.62 9.34 -2.51
CA ILE A 84 6.64 8.96 -3.53
C ILE A 84 5.79 7.77 -3.05
N VAL A 85 6.37 6.77 -2.38
CA VAL A 85 5.63 5.67 -1.74
C VAL A 85 4.62 6.22 -0.72
N LEU A 86 5.03 7.14 0.15
CA LEU A 86 4.12 7.76 1.12
C LEU A 86 2.98 8.51 0.44
N VAL A 87 3.27 9.29 -0.60
CA VAL A 87 2.24 10.00 -1.38
C VAL A 87 1.27 8.99 -2.02
N GLY A 88 1.78 7.92 -2.62
CA GLY A 88 0.95 6.85 -3.21
C GLY A 88 0.01 6.23 -2.19
N PHE A 89 0.51 5.86 -1.01
CA PHE A 89 -0.35 5.34 0.07
C PHE A 89 -1.36 6.36 0.59
N VAL A 90 -0.97 7.63 0.73
CA VAL A 90 -1.90 8.69 1.14
C VAL A 90 -3.03 8.84 0.13
N LEU A 91 -2.73 8.83 -1.17
CA LEU A 91 -3.74 8.90 -2.23
C LEU A 91 -4.69 7.70 -2.19
N ILE A 92 -4.16 6.48 -2.04
CA ILE A 92 -4.97 5.26 -1.93
C ILE A 92 -5.87 5.31 -0.68
N VAL A 93 -5.32 5.65 0.48
CA VAL A 93 -6.09 5.73 1.73
C VAL A 93 -7.13 6.85 1.67
N ALA A 94 -6.75 8.04 1.20
CA ALA A 94 -7.68 9.17 1.09
C ALA A 94 -8.80 8.87 0.09
N GLY A 95 -8.48 8.27 -1.06
CA GLY A 95 -9.47 7.83 -2.04
C GLY A 95 -10.41 6.77 -1.48
N SER A 96 -9.87 5.72 -0.85
CA SER A 96 -10.68 4.67 -0.23
C SER A 96 -11.56 5.19 0.91
N VAL A 97 -11.03 6.06 1.77
CA VAL A 97 -11.81 6.68 2.86
C VAL A 97 -12.90 7.59 2.28
N GLY A 98 -12.56 8.44 1.32
CA GLY A 98 -13.50 9.31 0.66
C GLY A 98 -14.66 8.54 0.01
N GLU A 99 -14.33 7.50 -0.74
CA GLU A 99 -15.30 6.71 -1.50
C GLU A 99 -16.21 5.87 -0.60
N PHE A 100 -15.65 5.15 0.38
CA PHE A 100 -16.41 4.13 1.12
C PHE A 100 -16.93 4.59 2.48
N TRP A 101 -16.45 5.74 2.99
CA TRP A 101 -16.86 6.26 4.29
C TRP A 101 -17.55 7.61 4.20
N LEU A 102 -17.00 8.55 3.42
CA LEU A 102 -17.48 9.94 3.41
C LEU A 102 -18.57 10.19 2.36
N PHE A 103 -18.44 9.58 1.18
CA PHE A 103 -19.29 9.85 0.02
C PHE A 103 -19.94 8.58 -0.54
N TYR A 104 -20.10 7.53 0.30
CA TYR A 104 -20.54 6.20 -0.14
C TYR A 104 -21.99 6.17 -0.68
N ASP A 105 -22.79 7.17 -0.32
CA ASP A 105 -24.18 7.36 -0.70
C ASP A 105 -24.34 8.13 -2.02
N GLN A 106 -23.26 8.75 -2.52
CA GLN A 106 -23.28 9.47 -3.79
C GLN A 106 -23.21 8.50 -4.99
N PRO A 107 -23.84 8.81 -6.12
CA PRO A 107 -23.80 7.96 -7.31
C PRO A 107 -22.45 8.03 -8.03
N TYR A 108 -22.06 6.96 -8.72
CA TYR A 108 -20.92 6.99 -9.65
C TYR A 108 -21.27 7.69 -10.97
N GLY A 109 -20.25 8.19 -11.67
CA GLY A 109 -20.38 8.77 -13.01
C GLY A 109 -20.91 10.20 -13.02
N GLN A 110 -20.88 10.87 -11.86
CA GLN A 110 -21.23 12.28 -11.71
C GLN A 110 -20.09 13.04 -11.03
N PRO A 111 -19.88 14.32 -11.35
CA PRO A 111 -18.83 15.14 -10.75
C PRO A 111 -19.15 15.45 -9.27
N ASN A 112 -18.82 14.50 -8.39
CA ASN A 112 -19.09 14.55 -6.96
C ASN A 112 -17.90 14.02 -6.14
N GLY A 113 -18.06 13.94 -4.81
CA GLY A 113 -17.01 13.51 -3.90
C GLY A 113 -16.61 12.04 -4.08
N ARG A 114 -17.53 11.17 -4.46
CA ARG A 114 -17.25 9.74 -4.69
C ARG A 114 -16.40 9.51 -5.93
N ASP A 115 -16.76 10.10 -7.07
CA ASP A 115 -15.97 10.00 -8.31
C ASP A 115 -14.57 10.63 -8.14
N ALA A 116 -14.47 11.75 -7.42
CA ALA A 116 -13.18 12.34 -7.08
C ALA A 116 -12.34 11.40 -6.21
N SER A 117 -12.95 10.74 -5.23
CA SER A 117 -12.27 9.79 -4.33
C SER A 117 -11.78 8.54 -5.07
N TRP A 118 -12.61 7.98 -5.95
CA TRP A 118 -12.22 6.91 -6.86
C TRP A 118 -11.04 7.31 -7.75
N THR A 119 -11.04 8.54 -8.27
CA THR A 119 -9.92 9.07 -9.07
C THR A 119 -8.63 9.17 -8.26
N LEU A 120 -8.70 9.67 -7.02
CA LEU A 120 -7.55 9.70 -6.10
C LEU A 120 -7.02 8.29 -5.82
N PHE A 121 -7.92 7.34 -5.57
CA PHE A 121 -7.58 5.95 -5.33
C PHE A 121 -6.82 5.35 -6.52
N LEU A 122 -7.35 5.53 -7.73
CA LEU A 122 -6.71 5.08 -8.97
C LEU A 122 -5.35 5.73 -9.19
N LEU A 123 -5.22 7.05 -8.98
CA LEU A 123 -3.95 7.77 -9.12
C LEU A 123 -2.90 7.32 -8.10
N GLY A 124 -3.32 6.89 -6.92
CA GLY A 124 -2.42 6.40 -5.89
C GLY A 124 -1.63 5.14 -6.30
N HIS A 125 -2.21 4.26 -7.13
CA HIS A 125 -1.56 3.02 -7.58
C HIS A 125 -0.32 3.23 -8.46
N PRO A 126 -0.37 4.00 -9.57
CA PRO A 126 0.82 4.26 -10.37
C PRO A 126 1.85 5.10 -9.60
N VAL A 127 1.42 6.04 -8.75
CA VAL A 127 2.34 6.79 -7.88
C VAL A 127 3.07 5.84 -6.94
N LEU A 128 2.34 4.94 -6.28
CA LEU A 128 2.93 3.92 -5.40
C LEU A 128 3.89 3.02 -6.18
N ALA A 129 3.52 2.54 -7.37
CA ALA A 129 4.36 1.68 -8.21
C ALA A 129 5.70 2.37 -8.60
N VAL A 130 5.65 3.64 -8.99
CA VAL A 130 6.85 4.44 -9.28
C VAL A 130 7.70 4.58 -8.01
N GLY A 131 7.08 4.92 -6.88
CA GLY A 131 7.78 5.07 -5.60
C GLY A 131 8.48 3.78 -5.16
N THR A 132 7.78 2.64 -5.19
CA THR A 132 8.32 1.35 -4.76
C THR A 132 9.43 0.88 -5.68
N LEU A 133 9.35 1.14 -6.98
CA LEU A 133 10.42 0.85 -7.93
C LEU A 133 11.69 1.66 -7.61
N LEU A 134 11.56 2.99 -7.46
CA LEU A 134 12.69 3.86 -7.13
C LEU A 134 13.30 3.50 -5.78
N PHE A 135 12.46 3.26 -4.78
CA PHE A 135 12.89 2.86 -3.45
C PHE A 135 13.57 1.49 -3.45
N GLY A 136 13.06 0.52 -4.20
CA GLY A 136 13.64 -0.80 -4.37
C GLY A 136 15.00 -0.75 -5.05
N ILE A 137 15.14 0.01 -6.15
CA ILE A 137 16.43 0.23 -6.83
C ILE A 137 17.45 0.85 -5.86
N ALA A 138 17.05 1.86 -5.09
CA ALA A 138 17.92 2.49 -4.11
C ALA A 138 18.31 1.52 -2.98
N THR A 139 17.39 0.66 -2.55
CA THR A 139 17.63 -0.39 -1.55
C THR A 139 18.67 -1.40 -2.02
N VAL A 140 18.56 -1.89 -3.27
CA VAL A 140 19.54 -2.81 -3.88
C VAL A 140 20.90 -2.13 -4.01
N ARG A 141 20.94 -0.86 -4.45
CA ARG A 141 22.18 -0.09 -4.60
C ARG A 141 22.87 0.20 -3.27
N ALA A 142 22.10 0.36 -2.19
CA ALA A 142 22.64 0.63 -0.86
C ALA A 142 23.42 -0.56 -0.27
N GLY A 143 23.24 -1.77 -0.80
CA GLY A 143 24.02 -2.95 -0.41
C GLY A 143 23.89 -3.35 1.07
N VAL A 144 22.83 -2.90 1.75
CA VAL A 144 22.63 -3.09 3.20
C VAL A 144 22.20 -4.53 3.53
N PHE A 145 21.61 -5.25 2.58
CA PHE A 145 21.28 -6.66 2.73
C PHE A 145 22.48 -7.54 2.32
N PRO A 146 22.78 -8.62 3.06
CA PRO A 146 23.93 -9.48 2.76
C PRO A 146 23.78 -10.09 1.37
N ARG A 147 24.79 -9.92 0.51
CA ARG A 147 24.93 -10.63 -0.77
C ARG A 147 25.06 -12.16 -0.57
N ASP A 148 25.23 -12.61 0.66
CA ASP A 148 25.51 -14.00 1.01
C ASP A 148 24.25 -14.89 1.00
N ALA A 149 23.05 -14.31 1.15
CA ALA A 149 21.80 -15.07 1.02
C ALA A 149 21.55 -15.58 -0.41
N SER A 150 22.17 -14.98 -1.43
CA SER A 150 22.17 -15.49 -2.81
C SER A 150 23.19 -16.60 -3.07
N MET A 151 24.18 -16.82 -2.19
CA MET A 151 25.18 -17.89 -2.36
C MET A 151 24.74 -19.22 -1.75
N MET A 152 23.76 -19.23 -0.82
CA MET A 152 23.25 -20.46 -0.21
C MET A 152 22.33 -21.30 -1.14
N PHE A 153 21.87 -20.75 -2.26
CA PHE A 153 21.12 -21.47 -3.30
C PHE A 153 21.96 -21.76 -4.57
N ALA A 154 23.27 -21.50 -4.52
CA ALA A 154 24.21 -21.74 -5.61
C ALA A 154 25.19 -22.90 -5.29
N GLY A 155 24.77 -23.83 -4.43
CA GLY A 155 25.50 -25.06 -4.10
C GLY A 155 24.73 -26.30 -4.53
#